data_AF-A0A1N7HN17-F1
#
_entry.id   AF-A0A1N7HN17-F1
#
_cell.length_a   1.000
_cell.length_b   1.000
_cell.length_c   1.000
_cell.angle_alpha   90.00
_cell.angle_beta   90.00
_cell.angle_gamma   90.00
#
_symmetry.space_group_name_H-M   'P 1'
#
loop_
_entity.id
_entity.type
_entity.pdbx_description
1 polymer ?
#
loop_
_entity_poly.entity_id
_entity_poly.type
_entity_poly.pdbx_seq_one_letter_code
_entity_poly.pdbx_strand_id
1 'polypeptide(L)'
;MSRSFRLTRRAEASLVEIARWTIETFGPRQSKLYEAELLNRCEGILSGAAHSRSCAALVNQADDLRFIRAGEHFVVFWDQPEEIVIVDILHSRCDLSCHVAALMALKNEGV
;
A
#
# COMPACT_ATOMS: atom_id res chain seq x y z
N MET A 1 14.88 0.78 18.73
CA MET A 1 13.69 1.58 18.36
C MET A 1 12.86 0.73 17.41
N SER A 2 11.62 0.40 17.77
CA SER A 2 10.68 -0.25 16.86
C SER A 2 10.02 0.82 15.99
N ARG A 3 10.13 0.72 14.67
CA ARG A 3 9.36 1.57 13.74
C ARG A 3 7.87 1.35 13.96
N SER A 4 7.09 2.41 14.01
CA SER A 4 5.63 2.31 14.08
C SER A 4 5.04 1.99 12.70
N PHE A 5 3.82 1.47 12.68
CA PHE A 5 3.08 1.14 11.47
C PHE A 5 1.67 1.72 11.57
N ARG A 6 1.22 2.41 10.52
CA ARG A 6 -0.17 2.86 10.43
C ARG A 6 -0.70 2.84 9.01
N LEU A 7 -2.02 2.74 8.91
CA LEU A 7 -2.77 2.92 7.67
C LEU A 7 -3.31 4.35 7.62
N THR A 8 -3.37 4.93 6.43
CA THR A 8 -4.24 6.11 6.24
C THR A 8 -5.69 5.67 6.14
N ARG A 9 -6.65 6.60 6.33
CA ARG A 9 -8.07 6.34 6.11
C ARG A 9 -8.37 5.81 4.69
N ARG A 10 -7.59 6.25 3.69
CA ARG A 10 -7.70 5.76 2.31
C ARG A 10 -7.30 4.29 2.23
N ALA A 11 -6.14 3.93 2.77
CA ALA A 11 -5.71 2.54 2.83
C ALA A 11 -6.70 1.63 3.58
N GLU A 12 -7.28 2.10 4.69
CA GLU A 12 -8.32 1.38 5.42
C GLU A 12 -9.57 1.16 4.57
N ALA A 13 -10.02 2.19 3.84
CA ALA A 13 -11.17 2.08 2.94
C ALA A 13 -10.91 1.07 1.81
N SER A 14 -9.76 1.16 1.15
CA SER A 14 -9.34 0.23 0.10
C SER A 14 -9.27 -1.21 0.61
N LEU A 15 -8.77 -1.42 1.84
CA LEU A 15 -8.77 -2.74 2.48
C LEU A 15 -10.16 -3.31 2.67
N VAL A 16 -11.08 -2.50 3.17
CA VAL A 16 -12.47 -2.91 3.38
C VAL A 16 -13.14 -3.25 2.05
N GLU A 17 -12.92 -2.46 0.99
CA GLU A 17 -13.45 -2.71 -0.34
C GLU A 17 -12.90 -4.01 -0.95
N ILE A 18 -11.58 -4.21 -0.90
CA ILE A 18 -10.95 -5.43 -1.39
C ILE A 18 -11.46 -6.66 -0.62
N ALA A 19 -11.57 -6.57 0.71
CA ALA A 19 -12.09 -7.66 1.53
C ALA A 19 -13.56 -7.99 1.17
N ARG A 20 -14.43 -6.98 1.06
CA ARG A 20 -15.84 -7.17 0.66
C ARG A 20 -15.95 -7.85 -0.69
N TRP A 21 -15.27 -7.33 -1.72
CA TRP A 21 -15.29 -7.91 -3.05
C TRP A 21 -14.73 -9.34 -3.07
N THR A 22 -13.66 -9.61 -2.30
CA THR A 22 -13.07 -10.95 -2.18
C THR A 22 -14.03 -11.94 -1.53
N ILE A 23 -14.76 -11.52 -0.48
CA ILE A 23 -15.79 -12.34 0.15
C ILE A 23 -16.94 -12.62 -0.81
N GLU A 24 -17.42 -11.60 -1.51
CA GLU A 24 -18.53 -11.72 -2.47
C GLU A 24 -18.18 -12.61 -3.67
N THR A 25 -16.94 -12.52 -4.16
CA THR A 25 -16.51 -13.20 -5.39
C THR A 25 -15.98 -14.61 -5.12
N PHE A 26 -15.22 -14.80 -4.04
CA PHE A 26 -14.47 -16.04 -3.77
C PHE A 26 -14.80 -16.68 -2.41
N GLY A 27 -15.57 -16.00 -1.57
CA GLY A 27 -15.95 -16.47 -0.25
C GLY A 27 -14.98 -16.09 0.87
N PRO A 28 -15.41 -16.24 2.13
CA PRO A 28 -14.70 -15.74 3.31
C PRO A 28 -13.36 -16.44 3.57
N ARG A 29 -13.19 -17.69 3.12
CA ARG A 29 -11.91 -18.39 3.25
C ARG A 29 -10.81 -17.69 2.45
N GLN A 30 -11.12 -17.27 1.23
CA GLN A 30 -10.16 -16.59 0.37
C GLN A 30 -9.78 -15.22 0.92
N SER A 31 -10.76 -14.49 1.49
CA SER A 31 -10.51 -13.20 2.14
C SER A 31 -9.52 -13.32 3.30
N LYS A 32 -9.60 -14.38 4.12
CA LYS A 32 -8.65 -14.61 5.22
C LYS A 32 -7.23 -14.91 4.74
N LEU A 33 -7.09 -15.66 3.64
CA LEU A 33 -5.78 -15.93 3.05
C LEU A 33 -5.15 -14.66 2.50
N TYR A 34 -5.95 -13.82 1.83
CA TYR A 34 -5.51 -12.52 1.34
C TYR A 34 -5.09 -11.59 2.48
N GLU A 35 -5.86 -11.51 3.56
CA GLU A 35 -5.51 -10.73 4.75
C GLU A 35 -4.16 -11.18 5.33
N ALA A 36 -3.95 -12.49 5.49
CA ALA A 36 -2.68 -13.03 5.99
C ALA A 36 -1.50 -12.71 5.06
N GLU A 37 -1.68 -12.80 3.73
CA GLU A 37 -0.64 -12.43 2.77
C GLU A 37 -0.24 -10.95 2.91
N LEU A 38 -1.23 -10.07 3.05
CA LEU A 38 -0.99 -8.65 3.20
C LEU A 38 -0.31 -8.32 4.53
N LEU A 39 -0.74 -8.92 5.64
CA LEU A 39 -0.11 -8.75 6.96
C LEU A 39 1.36 -9.19 6.91
N ASN A 40 1.66 -10.36 6.35
CA ASN A 40 3.03 -10.84 6.17
C ASN A 40 3.88 -9.85 5.35
N ARG A 41 3.29 -9.17 4.37
CA ARG A 41 3.99 -8.14 3.59
C ARG A 41 4.22 -6.87 4.39
N CYS A 42 3.27 -6.42 5.18
CA CYS A 42 3.44 -5.29 6.10
C CYS A 42 4.55 -5.56 7.14
N GLU A 43 4.62 -6.77 7.69
CA GLU A 43 5.69 -7.20 8.60
C GLU A 43 7.06 -7.23 7.90
N GLY A 44 7.11 -7.72 6.66
CA GLY A 44 8.31 -7.67 5.83
C GLY A 44 8.79 -6.24 5.55
N ILE A 45 7.86 -5.31 5.34
CA ILE A 45 8.16 -3.87 5.18
C ILE A 45 8.73 -3.30 6.50
N LEU A 46 8.10 -3.60 7.64
CA LEU A 46 8.54 -3.13 8.96
C LEU A 46 9.93 -3.64 9.37
N SER A 47 10.23 -4.89 9.05
CA SER A 47 11.53 -5.51 9.32
C SER A 47 12.62 -5.12 8.30
N GLY A 48 12.26 -4.41 7.23
CA GLY A 48 13.17 -4.09 6.13
C GLY A 48 13.54 -5.29 5.25
N ALA A 49 12.92 -6.46 5.47
CA ALA A 49 13.15 -7.67 4.68
C ALA A 49 12.45 -7.64 3.32
N ALA A 50 11.42 -6.81 3.15
CA ALA A 50 10.66 -6.71 1.93
C ALA A 50 11.32 -5.75 0.92
N HIS A 51 11.66 -6.26 -0.26
CA HIS A 51 12.23 -5.44 -1.33
C HIS A 51 11.14 -4.56 -1.97
N SER A 52 11.21 -3.26 -1.72
CA SER A 52 10.30 -2.24 -2.25
C SER A 52 11.00 -1.34 -3.27
N ARG A 53 10.23 -0.77 -4.19
CA ARG A 53 10.72 0.14 -5.24
C ARG A 53 10.32 1.57 -4.93
N SER A 54 11.19 2.52 -5.25
CA SER A 54 10.84 3.95 -5.19
C SER A 54 9.79 4.28 -6.27
N CYS A 55 8.79 5.09 -5.90
CA CYS A 55 7.82 5.65 -6.81
C CYS A 55 8.41 6.72 -7.75
N ALA A 56 9.63 7.22 -7.48
CA ALA A 56 10.36 8.10 -8.40
C ALA A 56 10.63 7.43 -9.77
N ALA A 57 10.64 6.09 -9.83
CA ALA A 57 10.72 5.35 -11.08
C ALA A 57 9.44 5.43 -11.94
N LEU A 58 8.32 5.91 -11.36
CA LEU A 58 7.03 6.04 -12.02
C LEU A 58 6.67 7.52 -12.24
N VAL A 59 6.90 8.36 -11.23
CA VAL A 59 6.55 9.78 -11.21
C VAL A 59 7.71 10.55 -10.58
N ASN A 60 8.23 11.55 -11.29
CA ASN A 60 9.31 12.41 -10.78
C ASN A 60 8.93 13.05 -9.44
N GLN A 61 9.90 13.19 -8.53
CA GLN A 61 9.74 13.80 -7.19
C GLN A 61 8.89 12.97 -6.20
N ALA A 62 8.54 11.73 -6.53
CA ALA A 62 7.85 10.80 -5.62
C ALA A 62 8.84 9.92 -4.81
N ASP A 63 10.02 10.44 -4.48
CA ASP A 63 11.11 9.70 -3.82
C ASP A 63 10.76 9.20 -2.42
N ASP A 64 9.91 9.93 -1.71
CA ASP A 64 9.43 9.57 -0.37
C ASP A 64 8.41 8.42 -0.38
N LEU A 65 7.83 8.13 -1.55
CA LEU A 65 6.88 7.04 -1.73
C LEU A 65 7.57 5.81 -2.26
N ARG A 66 7.17 4.67 -1.71
CA ARG A 66 7.60 3.35 -2.16
C ARG A 66 6.39 2.49 -2.46
N PHE A 67 6.59 1.52 -3.32
CA PHE A 67 5.59 0.50 -3.58
C PHE A 67 6.19 -0.90 -3.54
N ILE A 68 5.35 -1.86 -3.18
CA ILE A 68 5.66 -3.29 -3.24
C ILE A 68 4.45 -4.06 -3.77
N ARG A 69 4.70 -5.20 -4.43
CA ARG A 69 3.64 -6.13 -4.84
C ARG A 69 3.32 -7.13 -3.73
N ALA A 70 2.03 -7.30 -3.45
CA ALA A 70 1.46 -8.31 -2.57
C ALA A 70 0.36 -9.04 -3.36
N GLY A 71 0.67 -10.24 -3.87
CA GLY A 71 -0.19 -10.95 -4.81
C GLY A 71 -0.58 -10.10 -6.03
N GLU A 72 -1.89 -9.92 -6.20
CA GLU A 72 -2.50 -9.09 -7.26
C GLU A 72 -2.67 -7.62 -6.86
N HIS A 73 -2.02 -7.15 -5.80
CA HIS A 73 -2.12 -5.78 -5.34
C HIS A 73 -0.75 -5.09 -5.23
N PHE A 74 -0.76 -3.77 -5.33
CA PHE A 74 0.33 -2.89 -4.95
C PHE A 74 0.01 -2.23 -3.61
N VAL A 75 0.98 -2.27 -2.70
CA VAL A 75 0.93 -1.52 -1.45
C VAL A 75 1.83 -0.30 -1.62
N VAL A 76 1.26 0.90 -1.50
CA VAL A 76 1.97 2.18 -1.61
C VAL A 76 2.14 2.77 -0.23
N PHE A 77 3.36 3.18 0.14
CA PHE A 77 3.67 3.60 1.50
C PHE A 77 4.78 4.65 1.57
N TRP A 78 4.76 5.46 2.62
CA TRP A 78 5.91 6.28 3.02
C TRP A 78 6.83 5.45 3.91
N ASP A 79 8.12 5.48 3.60
CA ASP A 79 9.17 4.76 4.32
C ASP A 79 10.02 5.76 5.14
N GLN A 80 9.48 6.24 6.26
CA GLN A 80 10.12 7.26 7.09
C GLN A 80 10.94 6.62 8.21
N PRO A 81 12.03 7.23 8.71
CA PRO A 81 12.92 6.61 9.70
C PRO A 81 12.21 6.01 10.92
N GLU A 82 11.16 6.67 11.44
CA GLU A 82 10.45 6.25 12.66
C GLU A 82 9.10 5.59 12.40
N GLU A 83 8.48 5.83 11.25
CA GLU A 83 7.16 5.30 10.91
C GLU A 83 7.07 4.80 9.47
N ILE A 84 6.31 3.71 9.29
CA ILE A 84 5.86 3.25 7.97
C ILE A 84 4.37 3.54 7.86
N VAL A 85 3.99 4.24 6.80
CA VAL A 85 2.62 4.71 6.61
C VAL A 85 2.10 4.19 5.29
N ILE A 86 1.16 3.26 5.34
CA ILE A 86 0.51 2.76 4.12
C ILE A 86 -0.48 3.83 3.62
N VAL A 87 -0.20 4.34 2.43
CA VAL A 87 -0.99 5.39 1.79
C VAL A 87 -2.21 4.79 1.13
N ASP A 88 -2.03 3.71 0.38
CA ASP A 88 -3.11 3.04 -0.33
C ASP A 88 -2.73 1.60 -0.71
N ILE A 89 -3.74 0.80 -1.04
CA ILE A 89 -3.61 -0.57 -1.55
C ILE A 89 -4.46 -0.69 -2.81
N LEU A 90 -3.81 -1.01 -3.93
CA LEU A 90 -4.38 -0.91 -5.26
C LEU A 90 -4.33 -2.27 -5.93
N HIS A 91 -5.34 -2.63 -6.72
CA HIS A 91 -5.22 -3.80 -7.58
C HIS A 91 -4.15 -3.55 -8.65
N SER A 92 -3.41 -4.60 -9.02
CA SER A 92 -2.40 -4.64 -10.09
C SER A 92 -2.89 -4.16 -11.46
N ARG A 93 -4.22 -4.13 -11.67
CA ARG A 93 -4.88 -3.69 -12.90
C ARG A 93 -5.08 -2.17 -12.95
N CYS A 94 -4.90 -1.47 -11.85
CA CYS A 94 -4.93 -0.01 -11.81
C CYS A 94 -3.67 0.58 -12.46
N ASP A 95 -3.80 1.77 -13.02
CA ASP A 95 -2.65 2.56 -13.44
C ASP A 95 -1.93 3.15 -12.21
N LEU A 96 -0.89 2.44 -11.77
CA LEU A 96 -0.11 2.81 -10.59
C LEU A 96 0.57 4.17 -10.76
N SER A 97 1.08 4.49 -11.95
CA SER A 97 1.75 5.77 -12.21
C SER A 97 0.78 6.94 -12.10
N CYS A 98 -0.40 6.81 -12.71
CA CYS A 98 -1.47 7.81 -12.62
C CYS A 98 -1.92 8.00 -11.16
N HIS A 99 -2.10 6.91 -10.42
CA HIS A 99 -2.48 6.98 -9.01
C HIS A 99 -1.42 7.68 -8.14
N VAL A 100 -0.14 7.32 -8.29
CA VAL A 100 0.96 7.97 -7.56
C VAL A 100 1.03 9.46 -7.89
N ALA A 101 0.83 9.86 -9.15
CA ALA A 101 0.80 11.26 -9.53
C ALA A 101 -0.33 12.03 -8.80
N ALA A 102 -1.52 11.43 -8.71
CA ALA A 102 -2.64 12.01 -7.97
C ALA A 102 -2.35 12.15 -6.46
N LEU A 103 -1.70 11.15 -5.84
CA LEU A 103 -1.27 11.24 -4.44
C LEU A 103 -0.27 12.39 -4.22
N MET A 104 0.66 12.58 -5.15
CA MET A 104 1.64 13.66 -5.09
C MET A 104 0.99 15.04 -5.25
N ALA A 105 -0.01 15.18 -6.13
CA ALA A 105 -0.77 16.41 -6.26
C ALA A 105 -1.47 16.79 -4.94
N LEU A 106 -2.17 15.82 -4.31
CA LEU A 106 -2.85 16.06 -3.03
C LEU A 106 -1.88 16.42 -1.89
N LYS A 107 -0.68 15.82 -1.85
CA LYS A 107 0.37 16.17 -0.87
C LYS A 107 0.80 17.64 -1.02
N ASN A 108 0.92 18.12 -2.25
CA ASN A 108 1.37 19.48 -2.53
C ASN A 108 0.29 20.54 -2.29
N GLU A 109 -0.99 20.15 -2.27
CA GLU A 109 -2.13 21.04 -2.04
C GLU A 109 -2.43 21.32 -0.55
N GLY A 110 -1.86 20.52 0.38
CA GLY A 110 -1.70 20.91 1.79
C GLY A 110 -2.94 21.44 2.51
N VAL A 111 -4.11 20.78 2.37
CA VAL A 111 -5.25 20.96 3.29
C VAL A 111 -5.15 19.98 4.45
#